data_AF-A0A7T0C2T1-F1
#
_entry.id   AF-A0A7T0C2T1-F1
#
_cell.length_a   1.000
_cell.length_b   1.000
_cell.length_c   1.000
_cell.angle_alpha   90.00
_cell.angle_beta   90.00
_cell.angle_gamma   90.00
#
_symmetry.space_group_name_H-M   'P 1'
#
loop_
_entity.id
_entity.type
_entity.pdbx_description
1 polymer ?
#
loop_
_entity_poly.entity_id
_entity_poly.type
_entity_poly.pdbx_seq_one_letter_code
_entity_poly.pdbx_strand_id
1 'polypeptide(L)'
;MKISFSPQLMEEAVFRHLNHLERSGYRSEYDEYHSLADPIYELPEDDREAAFEKVNKIFFVERLKLSDHVLRALEACGLIPKRKRTRRRIETAVNPLAPRLVEADEESPDTEDDDETSETNAETADSETAQEIEAVESTDYDPNQDAQAVEQNEDEIAYDLAREFEERIKEVMVKRAINKVDEGSNVLNRISGMPLIELRVLASRFSNPEEVKDLGAFLIHEFMHAKDMVDPEFDYEDAFIPGNPSVKNLITARFRLLWNVYVDSRLDRMGVISVMPREARFREFDNFYRKIPEKQRRGIFEGVWRTEMFTHEELLSMATDLETLMSKYIDDADFSEEEREYIHLQGAPCPLCKFPTYNWVDDPESICDEMVIEAIQIDFPDWESKDGACDRCVEVYELRAGVG
;
A
#
# COMPACT_ATOMS: atom_id res chain seq x y z
N MET A 1 -0.28 -3.87 -22.36
CA MET A 1 0.38 -4.44 -21.17
C MET A 1 -0.09 -5.87 -20.91
N LYS A 2 0.81 -6.82 -20.62
CA LYS A 2 0.47 -8.19 -20.18
C LYS A 2 0.54 -8.29 -18.64
N ILE A 3 -0.30 -9.11 -18.01
CA ILE A 3 -0.18 -9.40 -16.57
C ILE A 3 0.08 -10.91 -16.42
N SER A 4 1.11 -11.27 -15.67
CA SER A 4 1.49 -12.65 -15.41
C SER A 4 1.67 -12.91 -13.92
N PHE A 5 1.36 -14.13 -13.49
CA PHE A 5 1.48 -14.59 -12.11
C PHE A 5 2.41 -15.80 -12.09
N SER A 6 3.37 -15.82 -11.16
CA SER A 6 4.25 -16.99 -11.01
C SER A 6 3.46 -18.23 -10.55
N PRO A 7 3.76 -19.44 -11.07
CA PRO A 7 3.11 -20.68 -10.63
C PRO A 7 3.14 -20.88 -9.11
N GLN A 8 4.28 -20.59 -8.48
CA GLN A 8 4.46 -20.75 -7.03
C GLN A 8 3.56 -19.83 -6.21
N LEU A 9 3.28 -18.62 -6.71
CA LEU A 9 2.31 -17.72 -6.06
C LEU A 9 0.89 -18.26 -6.18
N MET A 10 0.49 -18.68 -7.38
CA MET A 10 -0.87 -19.17 -7.64
C MET A 10 -1.16 -20.40 -6.80
N GLU A 11 -0.26 -21.39 -6.81
CA GLU A 11 -0.37 -22.61 -6.02
C GLU A 11 -0.53 -22.31 -4.53
N GLU A 12 0.37 -21.53 -3.94
CA GLU A 12 0.33 -21.28 -2.50
C GLU A 12 -0.87 -20.42 -2.09
N ALA A 13 -1.24 -19.42 -2.90
CA ALA A 13 -2.39 -18.57 -2.63
C ALA A 13 -3.70 -19.37 -2.70
N VAL A 14 -3.87 -20.19 -3.74
CA VAL A 14 -5.04 -21.08 -3.89
C VAL A 14 -5.10 -22.07 -2.73
N PHE A 15 -4.01 -22.76 -2.44
CA PHE A 15 -3.96 -23.75 -1.36
C PHE A 15 -4.31 -23.13 -0.01
N ARG A 16 -3.71 -21.99 0.36
CA ARG A 16 -4.00 -21.32 1.63
C ARG A 16 -5.45 -20.83 1.70
N HIS A 17 -5.98 -20.29 0.60
CA HIS A 17 -7.35 -19.79 0.55
C HIS A 17 -8.37 -20.93 0.67
N LEU A 18 -8.17 -22.04 -0.06
CA LEU A 18 -9.04 -23.22 0.03
C LEU A 18 -9.00 -23.85 1.44
N ASN A 19 -7.83 -23.96 2.06
CA ASN A 19 -7.73 -24.41 3.45
C ASN A 19 -8.48 -23.51 4.43
N HIS A 20 -8.48 -22.19 4.18
CA HIS A 20 -9.26 -21.26 5.00
C HIS A 20 -10.77 -21.46 4.82
N LEU A 21 -11.22 -21.64 3.57
CA LEU A 21 -12.64 -21.93 3.27
C LEU A 21 -13.10 -23.24 3.90
N GLU A 22 -12.30 -24.32 3.79
CA GLU A 22 -12.62 -25.62 4.38
C GLU A 22 -12.78 -25.51 5.91
N ARG A 23 -11.83 -24.85 6.58
CA ARG A 23 -11.90 -24.60 8.05
C ARG A 23 -13.08 -23.74 8.44
N SER A 24 -13.54 -22.87 7.54
CA SER A 24 -14.70 -22.01 7.73
C SER A 24 -16.02 -22.69 7.38
N GLY A 25 -15.99 -23.96 6.94
CA GLY A 25 -17.17 -24.77 6.63
C GLY A 25 -17.63 -24.70 5.17
N TYR A 26 -16.93 -23.96 4.31
CA TYR A 26 -17.21 -23.87 2.87
C TYR A 26 -16.33 -24.87 2.11
N ARG A 27 -16.90 -26.02 1.74
CA ARG A 27 -16.15 -27.14 1.12
C ARG A 27 -16.30 -27.27 -0.39
N SER A 28 -17.28 -26.62 -1.02
CA SER A 28 -17.58 -26.78 -2.45
C SER A 28 -16.37 -26.59 -3.36
N GLU A 29 -15.67 -25.47 -3.20
CA GLU A 29 -14.49 -25.11 -3.99
C GLU A 29 -13.29 -25.99 -3.63
N TYR A 30 -13.19 -26.43 -2.37
CA TYR A 30 -12.15 -27.35 -1.92
C TYR A 30 -12.31 -28.73 -2.56
N ASP A 31 -13.52 -29.29 -2.52
CA ASP A 31 -13.84 -30.60 -3.09
C ASP A 31 -13.69 -30.55 -4.62
N GLU A 32 -14.09 -29.45 -5.27
CA GLU A 32 -13.87 -29.24 -6.70
C GLU A 32 -12.36 -29.22 -7.04
N TYR A 33 -11.55 -28.50 -6.27
CA TYR A 33 -10.10 -28.45 -6.48
C TYR A 33 -9.49 -29.85 -6.42
N HIS A 34 -9.83 -30.64 -5.40
CA HIS A 34 -9.33 -32.00 -5.25
C HIS A 34 -9.80 -32.93 -6.37
N SER A 35 -11.04 -32.78 -6.85
CA SER A 35 -11.53 -33.55 -7.99
C SER A 35 -10.70 -33.36 -9.27
N LEU A 36 -10.07 -32.19 -9.42
CA LEU A 36 -9.21 -31.84 -10.55
C LEU A 36 -7.72 -32.10 -10.27
N ALA A 37 -7.28 -31.94 -9.02
CA ALA A 37 -5.89 -32.09 -8.60
C ALA A 37 -5.50 -33.55 -8.36
N ASP A 38 -6.36 -34.35 -7.73
CA ASP A 38 -6.03 -35.73 -7.36
C ASP A 38 -5.69 -36.62 -8.59
N PRO A 39 -6.40 -36.52 -9.73
CA PRO A 39 -6.04 -37.27 -10.94
C PRO A 39 -4.65 -36.93 -11.51
N ILE A 40 -4.08 -35.76 -11.20
CA ILE A 40 -2.76 -35.34 -11.71
C ILE A 40 -1.66 -36.23 -11.15
N TYR A 41 -1.82 -36.80 -9.96
CA TYR A 41 -0.85 -37.73 -9.39
C TYR A 41 -0.70 -39.03 -10.19
N GLU A 42 -1.67 -39.38 -11.05
CA GLU A 42 -1.59 -40.54 -11.93
C GLU A 42 -0.81 -40.25 -13.23
N LEU A 43 -0.50 -38.98 -13.52
CA LEU A 43 0.30 -38.59 -14.69
C LEU A 43 1.80 -38.87 -14.47
N PRO A 44 2.58 -39.03 -15.55
CA PRO A 44 4.05 -39.07 -15.48
C PRO A 44 4.60 -37.82 -14.79
N GLU A 45 5.69 -37.96 -14.02
CA GLU A 45 6.26 -36.86 -13.22
C GLU A 45 6.55 -35.60 -14.05
N ASP A 46 7.06 -35.78 -15.28
CA ASP A 46 7.39 -34.70 -16.21
C ASP A 46 6.17 -33.85 -16.62
N ASP A 47 4.96 -34.42 -16.60
CA ASP A 47 3.72 -33.74 -17.01
C ASP A 47 2.97 -33.12 -15.83
N ARG A 48 3.30 -33.51 -14.58
CA ARG A 48 2.55 -33.09 -13.38
C ARG A 48 2.64 -31.58 -13.14
N GLU A 49 3.83 -30.99 -13.26
CA GLU A 49 4.04 -29.57 -12.97
C GLU A 49 3.17 -28.67 -13.87
N ALA A 50 3.17 -28.95 -15.18
CA ALA A 50 2.35 -28.20 -16.14
C ALA A 50 0.84 -28.45 -15.94
N ALA A 51 0.44 -29.63 -15.48
CA ALA A 51 -0.94 -29.93 -15.16
C ALA A 51 -1.41 -29.18 -13.89
N PHE A 52 -0.61 -29.18 -12.82
CA PHE A 52 -0.90 -28.42 -11.60
C PHE A 52 -0.94 -26.92 -11.87
N GLU A 53 -0.05 -26.39 -12.70
CA GLU A 53 -0.08 -24.97 -13.08
C GLU A 53 -1.42 -24.57 -13.71
N LYS A 54 -1.98 -25.42 -14.60
CA LYS A 54 -3.28 -25.16 -15.24
C LYS A 54 -4.42 -25.12 -14.21
N VAL A 55 -4.48 -26.11 -13.31
CA VAL A 55 -5.52 -26.14 -12.25
C VAL A 55 -5.39 -24.93 -11.34
N ASN A 56 -4.18 -24.64 -10.85
CA ASN A 56 -3.91 -23.49 -9.98
C ASN A 56 -4.28 -22.17 -10.67
N LYS A 57 -4.00 -22.03 -11.96
CA LYS A 57 -4.37 -20.84 -12.73
C LYS A 57 -5.90 -20.66 -12.82
N ILE A 58 -6.64 -21.73 -13.11
CA ILE A 58 -8.11 -21.70 -13.15
C ILE A 58 -8.66 -21.25 -11.79
N PHE A 59 -8.17 -21.83 -10.70
CA PHE A 59 -8.64 -21.46 -9.36
C PHE A 59 -8.26 -20.02 -8.98
N PHE A 60 -7.02 -19.61 -9.25
CA PHE A 60 -6.53 -18.28 -8.89
C PHE A 60 -7.23 -17.15 -9.67
N VAL A 61 -7.48 -17.36 -10.97
CA VAL A 61 -8.03 -16.33 -11.86
C VAL A 61 -9.55 -16.38 -11.92
N GLU A 62 -10.14 -17.55 -12.14
CA GLU A 62 -11.55 -17.68 -12.51
C GLU A 62 -12.45 -18.05 -11.33
N ARG A 63 -12.08 -19.09 -10.57
CA ARG A 63 -12.94 -19.60 -9.48
C ARG A 63 -12.90 -18.73 -8.23
N LEU A 64 -11.70 -18.51 -7.68
CA LEU A 64 -11.51 -17.73 -6.44
C LEU A 64 -11.32 -16.24 -6.71
N LYS A 65 -11.07 -15.84 -7.97
CA LYS A 65 -10.87 -14.45 -8.39
C LYS A 65 -9.82 -13.70 -7.57
N LEU A 66 -8.80 -14.39 -7.07
CA LEU A 66 -7.73 -13.79 -6.28
C LEU A 66 -6.93 -12.77 -7.11
N SER A 67 -6.80 -13.01 -8.43
CA SER A 67 -6.18 -12.08 -9.36
C SER A 67 -6.90 -10.71 -9.46
N ASP A 68 -8.20 -10.62 -9.15
CA ASP A 68 -8.97 -9.38 -9.23
C ASP A 68 -8.51 -8.34 -8.19
N HIS A 69 -7.83 -8.75 -7.11
CA HIS A 69 -7.21 -7.80 -6.18
C HIS A 69 -6.10 -7.00 -6.86
N VAL A 70 -5.24 -7.67 -7.62
CA VAL A 70 -4.15 -7.03 -8.38
C VAL A 70 -4.70 -6.14 -9.48
N LEU A 71 -5.71 -6.63 -10.20
CA LEU A 71 -6.31 -5.89 -11.30
C LEU A 71 -7.00 -4.61 -10.82
N ARG A 72 -7.76 -4.68 -9.73
CA ARG A 72 -8.36 -3.48 -9.11
C ARG A 72 -7.33 -2.47 -8.63
N ALA A 73 -6.19 -2.94 -8.10
CA ALA A 73 -5.12 -2.04 -7.68
C ALA A 73 -4.45 -1.34 -8.87
N LEU A 74 -4.19 -2.06 -9.96
CA LEU A 74 -3.67 -1.47 -11.21
C LEU A 74 -4.64 -0.42 -11.78
N GLU A 75 -5.94 -0.69 -11.76
CA GLU A 75 -6.99 0.26 -12.17
C GLU A 75 -7.02 1.50 -11.29
N ALA A 76 -6.88 1.33 -9.97
CA ALA A 76 -6.87 2.43 -9.00
C ALA A 76 -5.67 3.37 -9.21
N CYS A 77 -4.49 2.83 -9.55
CA CYS A 77 -3.30 3.62 -9.85
C CYS A 77 -3.31 4.26 -11.25
N GLY A 78 -4.26 3.88 -12.11
CA GLY A 78 -4.31 4.29 -13.52
C GLY A 78 -3.23 3.65 -14.38
N LEU A 79 -2.74 2.46 -14.01
CA LEU A 79 -1.78 1.69 -14.80
C LEU A 79 -2.47 0.87 -15.90
N ILE A 80 -3.79 0.63 -15.76
CA ILE A 80 -4.67 0.01 -16.76
C ILE A 80 -6.03 0.72 -16.80
N PRO A 81 -6.83 0.57 -17.88
CA PRO A 81 -8.12 1.22 -17.96
C PRO A 81 -9.06 0.70 -16.89
N LYS A 82 -9.90 1.58 -16.33
CA LYS A 82 -10.99 1.16 -15.45
C LYS A 82 -11.94 0.24 -16.21
N ARG A 83 -12.27 -0.93 -15.64
CA ARG A 83 -13.30 -1.81 -16.20
C ARG A 83 -14.66 -1.12 -16.14
N LYS A 84 -15.35 -0.97 -17.26
CA LYS A 84 -16.78 -0.62 -17.24
C LYS A 84 -17.57 -1.83 -16.75
N ARG A 85 -18.05 -1.78 -15.50
CA ARG A 85 -19.07 -2.72 -15.03
C ARG A 85 -20.41 -2.30 -15.63
N THR A 86 -20.78 -2.90 -16.75
CA THR A 86 -22.15 -2.74 -17.29
C THR A 86 -23.10 -3.47 -16.35
N ARG A 87 -23.67 -2.77 -15.36
CA ARG A 87 -24.90 -3.27 -14.73
C ARG A 87 -25.97 -3.23 -15.80
N ARG A 88 -26.33 -4.38 -16.40
CA ARG A 88 -27.66 -4.49 -17.00
C ARG A 88 -28.64 -4.18 -15.88
N ARG A 89 -29.34 -3.06 -15.99
CA ARG A 89 -30.59 -2.87 -15.26
C ARG A 89 -31.42 -4.10 -15.57
N ILE A 90 -31.71 -4.91 -14.56
CA ILE A 90 -32.83 -5.83 -14.65
C ILE A 90 -34.03 -4.91 -14.78
N GLU A 91 -34.49 -4.69 -16.00
CA GLU A 91 -35.83 -4.17 -16.24
C GLU A 91 -36.78 -5.22 -15.68
N THR A 92 -37.22 -5.00 -14.44
CA THR A 92 -38.37 -5.68 -13.90
C THR A 92 -39.52 -5.45 -14.86
N ALA A 93 -39.97 -6.52 -15.51
CA ALA A 93 -41.09 -6.51 -16.42
C ALA A 93 -42.28 -5.77 -15.77
N VAL A 94 -42.64 -4.64 -16.38
CA VAL A 94 -43.85 -3.90 -16.03
C VAL A 94 -45.03 -4.83 -16.35
N ASN A 95 -45.80 -5.14 -15.31
CA ASN A 95 -47.03 -5.92 -15.39
C ASN A 95 -48.03 -5.24 -16.35
N PRO A 96 -48.47 -5.86 -17.46
CA PRO A 96 -49.35 -5.22 -18.42
C PRO A 96 -50.82 -5.47 -18.04
N LEU A 97 -51.30 -4.84 -16.96
CA LEU A 97 -52.73 -4.79 -16.63
C LEU A 97 -53.03 -3.58 -15.72
N ALA A 98 -53.16 -2.39 -16.31
CA ALA A 98 -54.11 -1.35 -15.87
C ALA A 98 -54.14 -0.18 -16.88
N PRO A 99 -55.27 0.53 -17.04
CA PRO A 99 -55.68 1.15 -18.30
C PRO A 99 -55.18 2.59 -18.50
N ARG A 100 -54.95 2.94 -19.77
CA ARG A 100 -54.78 4.32 -20.29
C ARG A 100 -56.05 5.16 -20.10
N LEU A 101 -55.86 6.47 -19.90
CA LEU A 101 -56.68 7.66 -20.23
C LEU A 101 -56.29 8.75 -19.18
N VAL A 102 -55.89 10.01 -19.44
CA VAL A 102 -55.79 10.90 -20.62
C VAL A 102 -54.69 11.95 -20.31
N GLU A 103 -54.03 12.45 -21.35
CA GLU A 103 -53.07 13.56 -21.38
C GLU A 103 -53.71 14.94 -21.11
N ALA A 104 -52.89 15.89 -20.63
CA ALA A 104 -52.81 17.31 -21.02
C ALA A 104 -51.88 18.01 -19.98
N ASP A 105 -50.66 18.42 -20.38
CA ASP A 105 -50.29 19.81 -20.73
C ASP A 105 -50.22 20.70 -19.46
N GLU A 106 -49.22 21.53 -19.16
CA GLU A 106 -48.18 22.21 -19.94
C GLU A 106 -47.19 22.84 -18.92
N GLU A 107 -45.95 23.06 -19.39
CA GLU A 107 -45.03 24.18 -19.09
C GLU A 107 -44.73 24.68 -17.64
N SER A 108 -43.41 24.71 -17.38
CA SER A 108 -42.59 25.52 -16.44
C SER A 108 -42.93 27.04 -16.42
N PRO A 109 -42.40 27.94 -15.52
CA PRO A 109 -41.12 27.88 -14.78
C PRO A 109 -41.07 28.57 -13.38
N ASP A 110 -39.88 28.48 -12.75
CA ASP A 110 -39.18 29.39 -11.81
C ASP A 110 -39.92 30.48 -11.00
N THR A 111 -39.65 30.50 -9.69
CA THR A 111 -39.31 31.74 -8.94
C THR A 111 -38.53 31.43 -7.66
N GLU A 112 -37.43 32.17 -7.48
CA GLU A 112 -36.68 32.40 -6.23
C GLU A 112 -37.56 33.15 -5.21
N ASP A 113 -37.41 32.86 -3.91
CA ASP A 113 -37.06 33.83 -2.87
C ASP A 113 -37.29 33.27 -1.45
N ASP A 114 -36.27 33.53 -0.62
CA ASP A 114 -36.20 33.71 0.84
C ASP A 114 -37.50 33.61 1.67
N ASP A 115 -37.47 32.91 2.81
CA ASP A 115 -37.04 33.52 4.08
C ASP A 115 -37.34 32.62 5.30
N GLU A 116 -36.43 32.75 6.26
CA GLU A 116 -36.41 32.47 7.69
C GLU A 116 -37.57 31.79 8.47
N THR A 117 -37.09 30.94 9.41
CA THR A 117 -37.44 30.83 10.84
C THR A 117 -38.31 29.68 11.40
N SER A 118 -37.66 29.04 12.39
CA SER A 118 -38.17 28.62 13.70
C SER A 118 -38.84 27.24 13.85
N GLU A 119 -38.11 26.36 14.57
CA GLU A 119 -38.50 25.78 15.86
C GLU A 119 -39.97 25.33 16.01
N THR A 120 -40.32 24.08 16.27
CA THR A 120 -40.02 23.35 17.52
C THR A 120 -40.75 21.99 17.52
N ASN A 121 -40.08 20.99 18.12
CA ASN A 121 -40.54 19.98 19.09
C ASN A 121 -41.76 19.05 18.86
N ALA A 122 -41.43 17.78 19.18
CA ALA A 122 -42.11 16.87 20.10
C ALA A 122 -43.19 15.92 19.55
N GLU A 123 -42.74 14.66 19.42
CA GLU A 123 -43.14 13.49 20.22
C GLU A 123 -44.59 12.99 20.29
N THR A 124 -44.65 11.66 20.43
CA THR A 124 -45.73 10.75 20.87
C THR A 124 -46.76 10.35 19.82
N ALA A 125 -46.77 9.10 19.34
CA ALA A 125 -47.14 7.83 20.00
C ALA A 125 -48.62 7.81 20.44
N ASP A 126 -49.46 7.01 19.76
CA ASP A 126 -49.85 5.67 20.21
C ASP A 126 -51.16 5.16 19.57
N SER A 127 -51.25 3.81 19.55
CA SER A 127 -52.45 2.97 19.69
C SER A 127 -53.43 2.90 18.50
N GLU A 128 -53.35 1.82 17.71
CA GLU A 128 -54.13 0.57 17.82
C GLU A 128 -55.61 0.73 17.44
N THR A 129 -56.08 -0.03 16.43
CA THR A 129 -57.17 -0.99 16.64
C THR A 129 -57.18 -2.08 15.55
N ALA A 130 -57.20 -3.33 16.03
CA ALA A 130 -57.78 -4.54 15.46
C ALA A 130 -59.02 -4.30 14.55
N GLN A 131 -59.43 -5.13 13.59
CA GLN A 131 -59.54 -6.59 13.53
C GLN A 131 -60.15 -6.92 12.14
N GLU A 132 -59.85 -8.08 11.56
CA GLU A 132 -60.82 -9.10 11.14
C GLU A 132 -60.18 -10.11 10.16
N ILE A 133 -60.36 -11.37 10.51
CA ILE A 133 -59.93 -12.59 9.83
C ILE A 133 -61.20 -13.23 9.27
N GLU A 134 -61.16 -13.73 8.03
CA GLU A 134 -61.90 -14.88 7.48
C GLU A 134 -61.59 -14.92 5.96
N ALA A 135 -61.42 -16.03 5.23
CA ALA A 135 -61.37 -17.46 5.50
C ALA A 135 -60.69 -18.12 4.26
N VAL A 136 -60.40 -19.41 4.39
CA VAL A 136 -59.54 -20.24 3.55
C VAL A 136 -60.27 -20.78 2.31
N GLU A 137 -59.58 -20.91 1.16
CA GLU A 137 -59.86 -21.98 0.20
C GLU A 137 -58.59 -22.45 -0.53
N SER A 138 -58.56 -23.75 -0.80
CA SER A 138 -57.42 -24.66 -0.96
C SER A 138 -57.11 -25.03 -2.42
N THR A 139 -56.04 -25.82 -2.61
CA THR A 139 -55.61 -26.65 -3.79
C THR A 139 -54.70 -25.94 -4.79
N ASP A 140 -53.57 -26.47 -5.30
CA ASP A 140 -52.82 -27.72 -5.13
C ASP A 140 -51.33 -27.42 -5.46
N TYR A 141 -50.40 -28.08 -4.77
CA TYR A 141 -48.95 -28.00 -4.99
C TYR A 141 -48.44 -29.29 -5.64
N ASP A 142 -47.86 -29.19 -6.83
CA ASP A 142 -47.09 -30.27 -7.47
C ASP A 142 -45.64 -29.80 -7.74
N PRO A 143 -44.64 -30.29 -6.99
CA PRO A 143 -43.25 -29.89 -7.12
C PRO A 143 -42.46 -30.92 -7.92
N ASN A 144 -42.65 -30.98 -9.24
CA ASN A 144 -41.64 -31.49 -10.17
C ASN A 144 -42.15 -31.42 -11.60
N GLN A 145 -41.88 -30.31 -12.27
CA GLN A 145 -41.57 -30.35 -13.69
C GLN A 145 -40.70 -29.16 -14.10
N ASP A 146 -39.60 -29.54 -14.75
CA ASP A 146 -38.76 -28.74 -15.62
C ASP A 146 -37.66 -27.89 -15.00
N ALA A 147 -36.64 -28.61 -14.56
CA ALA A 147 -35.25 -28.23 -14.73
C ALA A 147 -34.95 -27.93 -16.22
N GLN A 148 -34.63 -26.68 -16.54
CA GLN A 148 -33.83 -26.34 -17.71
C GLN A 148 -32.73 -25.35 -17.31
N ALA A 149 -31.53 -25.69 -17.79
CA ALA A 149 -30.26 -25.09 -17.44
C ALA A 149 -30.22 -23.58 -17.71
N VAL A 150 -29.75 -22.83 -16.72
CA VAL A 150 -29.33 -21.44 -16.93
C VAL A 150 -27.86 -21.48 -17.33
N GLU A 151 -27.61 -21.46 -18.64
CA GLU A 151 -26.30 -21.13 -19.18
C GLU A 151 -25.87 -19.75 -18.67
N GLN A 152 -24.85 -19.72 -17.82
CA GLN A 152 -24.20 -18.50 -17.37
C GLN A 152 -23.38 -17.96 -18.55
N ASN A 153 -24.02 -17.08 -19.34
CA ASN A 153 -23.38 -16.39 -20.44
C ASN A 153 -22.42 -15.31 -19.93
N GLU A 154 -21.23 -15.34 -20.50
CA GLU A 154 -20.02 -14.57 -20.18
C GLU A 154 -20.24 -13.05 -20.31
N ASP A 155 -19.84 -12.31 -19.26
CA ASP A 155 -19.82 -10.85 -19.26
C ASP A 155 -18.70 -10.34 -20.19
N GLU A 156 -19.07 -9.78 -21.34
CA GLU A 156 -18.15 -9.18 -22.30
C GLU A 156 -17.59 -7.85 -21.75
N ILE A 157 -16.28 -7.80 -21.49
CA ILE A 157 -15.58 -6.65 -20.89
C ILE A 157 -15.17 -5.66 -22.01
N ALA A 158 -15.71 -4.44 -21.96
CA ALA A 158 -15.29 -3.33 -22.84
C ALA A 158 -14.40 -2.30 -22.09
N TYR A 159 -13.31 -1.88 -22.73
CA TYR A 159 -12.29 -0.96 -22.18
C TYR A 159 -12.61 0.51 -22.53
N ASP A 160 -12.38 1.43 -21.60
CA ASP A 160 -12.47 2.88 -21.86
C ASP A 160 -11.13 3.41 -22.40
N LEU A 161 -11.15 4.02 -23.57
CA LEU A 161 -9.96 4.48 -24.32
C LEU A 161 -9.46 5.86 -23.85
N ALA A 162 -9.17 6.02 -22.56
CA ALA A 162 -8.49 7.22 -22.04
C ALA A 162 -6.98 6.95 -21.96
N ARG A 163 -6.26 7.19 -23.07
CA ARG A 163 -4.79 7.21 -23.21
C ARG A 163 -4.19 8.26 -22.26
N GLU A 164 -3.01 8.07 -21.63
CA GLU A 164 -1.69 8.05 -22.27
C GLU A 164 -0.58 7.25 -21.51
N PHE A 165 -0.86 6.63 -20.36
CA PHE A 165 0.19 5.93 -19.58
C PHE A 165 0.36 4.44 -19.94
N GLU A 166 -0.67 3.84 -20.55
CA GLU A 166 -0.82 2.38 -20.73
C GLU A 166 0.00 1.78 -21.87
N GLU A 167 0.49 2.60 -22.81
CA GLU A 167 1.26 2.14 -23.98
C GLU A 167 2.77 1.99 -23.65
N ARG A 168 3.21 2.28 -22.42
CA ARG A 168 4.64 2.28 -22.03
C ARG A 168 5.09 1.05 -21.25
N ILE A 169 4.17 0.31 -20.61
CA ILE A 169 4.54 -0.86 -19.79
C ILE A 169 4.31 -2.16 -20.57
N LYS A 170 5.35 -2.98 -20.66
CA LYS A 170 5.31 -4.26 -21.37
C LYS A 170 4.50 -5.30 -20.60
N GLU A 171 4.89 -5.55 -19.36
CA GLU A 171 4.37 -6.63 -18.53
C GLU A 171 4.42 -6.27 -17.04
N VAL A 172 3.40 -6.70 -16.29
CA VAL A 172 3.40 -6.76 -14.83
C VAL A 172 3.50 -8.22 -14.42
N MET A 173 4.57 -8.57 -13.73
CA MET A 173 4.84 -9.92 -13.25
C MET A 173 4.69 -9.98 -11.73
N VAL A 174 3.68 -10.68 -11.25
CA VAL A 174 3.43 -10.87 -9.83
C VAL A 174 4.04 -12.19 -9.37
N LYS A 175 4.97 -12.11 -8.42
CA LYS A 175 5.73 -13.23 -7.88
C LYS A 175 5.44 -13.43 -6.40
N ARG A 176 5.71 -14.65 -5.95
CA ARG A 176 5.69 -14.99 -4.53
C ARG A 176 6.87 -14.33 -3.80
N ALA A 177 6.58 -13.58 -2.73
CA ALA A 177 7.56 -13.20 -1.73
C ALA A 177 7.81 -14.36 -0.75
N ILE A 178 9.05 -14.56 -0.30
CA ILE A 178 9.37 -15.59 0.70
C ILE A 178 9.04 -15.07 2.09
N ASN A 179 9.48 -13.85 2.39
CA ASN A 179 9.25 -13.17 3.66
C ASN A 179 8.66 -11.77 3.44
N LYS A 180 8.18 -11.14 4.51
CA LYS A 180 7.65 -9.77 4.50
C LYS A 180 8.65 -8.73 3.98
N VAL A 181 9.95 -8.96 4.21
CA VAL A 181 11.03 -8.08 3.72
C VAL A 181 11.28 -8.18 2.21
N ASP A 182 10.80 -9.26 1.58
CA ASP A 182 10.93 -9.49 0.14
C ASP A 182 9.71 -8.96 -0.64
N GLU A 183 8.70 -8.44 0.07
CA GLU A 183 7.54 -7.80 -0.55
C GLU A 183 7.91 -6.42 -1.10
N GLY A 184 7.28 -6.07 -2.21
CA GLY A 184 7.42 -4.75 -2.82
C GLY A 184 7.41 -4.80 -4.33
N SER A 185 7.39 -3.62 -4.94
CA SER A 185 7.51 -3.46 -6.38
C SER A 185 8.92 -3.08 -6.83
N ASN A 186 9.26 -3.43 -8.06
CA ASN A 186 10.45 -2.95 -8.75
C ASN A 186 10.18 -2.85 -10.26
N VAL A 187 10.88 -1.96 -10.95
CA VAL A 187 10.78 -1.80 -12.40
C VAL A 187 12.07 -2.27 -13.06
N LEU A 188 11.95 -3.25 -13.94
CA LEU A 188 13.06 -3.85 -14.67
C LEU A 188 13.02 -3.40 -16.14
N ASN A 189 14.08 -2.75 -16.59
CA ASN A 189 14.28 -2.47 -18.01
C ASN A 189 14.98 -3.64 -18.69
N ARG A 190 14.21 -4.55 -19.31
CA ARG A 190 14.77 -5.68 -20.09
C ARG A 190 14.58 -5.50 -21.59
N ILE A 191 15.69 -5.20 -22.27
CA ILE A 191 16.00 -5.42 -23.69
C ILE A 191 15.14 -4.68 -24.73
N SER A 192 13.85 -4.39 -24.48
CA SER A 192 12.90 -3.86 -25.46
C SER A 192 12.47 -2.40 -25.24
N GLY A 193 13.16 -1.63 -24.39
CA GLY A 193 12.84 -0.22 -24.11
C GLY A 193 11.55 0.04 -23.32
N MET A 194 10.63 -0.93 -23.24
CA MET A 194 9.44 -0.88 -22.41
C MET A 194 9.69 -1.51 -21.01
N PRO A 195 9.41 -0.80 -19.90
CA PRO A 195 9.54 -1.33 -18.55
C PRO A 195 8.69 -2.58 -18.27
N LEU A 196 9.22 -3.45 -17.42
CA LEU A 196 8.51 -4.57 -16.81
C LEU A 196 8.40 -4.32 -15.30
N ILE A 197 7.18 -4.34 -14.76
CA ILE A 197 6.96 -4.19 -13.32
C ILE A 197 7.02 -5.58 -12.69
N GLU A 198 7.93 -5.81 -11.75
CA GLU A 198 7.94 -6.99 -10.88
C GLU A 198 7.33 -6.62 -9.54
N LEU A 199 6.24 -7.29 -9.16
CA LEU A 199 5.63 -7.16 -7.84
C LEU A 199 5.83 -8.46 -7.06
N ARG A 200 6.35 -8.38 -5.84
CA ARG A 200 6.46 -9.51 -4.93
C ARG A 200 5.47 -9.36 -3.79
N VAL A 201 4.69 -10.40 -3.55
CA VAL A 201 3.64 -10.40 -2.52
C VAL A 201 3.60 -11.75 -1.81
N LEU A 202 3.33 -11.73 -0.50
CA LEU A 202 3.11 -12.94 0.28
C LEU A 202 1.79 -13.60 -0.13
N ALA A 203 1.81 -14.91 -0.34
CA ALA A 203 0.62 -15.68 -0.67
C ALA A 203 -0.44 -15.63 0.46
N SER A 204 -0.02 -15.45 1.72
CA SER A 204 -0.93 -15.35 2.88
C SER A 204 -1.93 -14.21 2.74
N ARG A 205 -1.54 -13.10 2.10
CA ARG A 205 -2.38 -11.91 1.95
C ARG A 205 -3.64 -12.14 1.11
N PHE A 206 -3.66 -13.17 0.27
CA PHE A 206 -4.84 -13.56 -0.52
C PHE A 206 -5.81 -14.48 0.24
N SER A 207 -5.39 -15.01 1.39
CA SER A 207 -6.10 -16.10 2.08
C SER A 207 -6.69 -15.69 3.43
N ASN A 208 -6.02 -14.79 4.16
CA ASN A 208 -6.48 -14.36 5.47
C ASN A 208 -7.48 -13.19 5.34
N PRO A 209 -8.75 -13.30 5.79
CA PRO A 209 -9.74 -12.23 5.66
C PRO A 209 -9.31 -10.88 6.25
N GLU A 210 -8.46 -10.87 7.27
CA GLU A 210 -7.88 -9.64 7.81
C GLU A 210 -6.85 -9.04 6.86
N GLU A 211 -5.89 -9.85 6.36
CA GLU A 211 -4.88 -9.38 5.42
C GLU A 211 -5.46 -9.03 4.04
N VAL A 212 -6.58 -9.64 3.63
CA VAL A 212 -7.26 -9.34 2.36
C VAL A 212 -7.82 -7.91 2.38
N LYS A 213 -8.23 -7.39 3.54
CA LYS A 213 -8.65 -5.98 3.68
C LYS A 213 -7.49 -5.04 3.37
N ASP A 214 -6.30 -5.38 3.87
CA ASP A 214 -5.09 -4.57 3.70
C ASP A 214 -4.38 -4.84 2.38
N LEU A 215 -4.65 -5.97 1.71
CA LEU A 215 -4.04 -6.35 0.44
C LEU A 215 -4.29 -5.29 -0.62
N GLY A 216 -5.51 -4.75 -0.72
CA GLY A 216 -5.82 -3.69 -1.67
C GLY A 216 -4.96 -2.44 -1.45
N ALA A 217 -4.87 -1.98 -0.20
CA ALA A 217 -4.06 -0.83 0.18
C ALA A 217 -2.57 -1.07 -0.10
N PHE A 218 -2.07 -2.27 0.24
CA PHE A 218 -0.68 -2.66 -0.03
C PHE A 218 -0.37 -2.66 -1.53
N LEU A 219 -1.21 -3.30 -2.34
CA LEU A 219 -1.01 -3.35 -3.79
C LEU A 219 -1.02 -1.97 -4.42
N ILE A 220 -1.96 -1.10 -4.00
CA ILE A 220 -2.05 0.27 -4.50
C ILE A 220 -0.79 1.07 -4.10
N HIS A 221 -0.34 0.96 -2.85
CA HIS A 221 0.89 1.59 -2.38
C HIS A 221 2.11 1.18 -3.22
N GLU A 222 2.28 -0.13 -3.44
CA GLU A 222 3.39 -0.63 -4.26
C GLU A 222 3.27 -0.23 -5.73
N PHE A 223 2.06 -0.21 -6.30
CA PHE A 223 1.88 0.25 -7.67
C PHE A 223 2.08 1.76 -7.83
N MET A 224 1.92 2.57 -6.78
CA MET A 224 2.31 3.99 -6.81
C MET A 224 3.83 4.16 -6.89
N HIS A 225 4.61 3.34 -6.18
CA HIS A 225 6.07 3.32 -6.38
C HIS A 225 6.45 2.91 -7.80
N ALA A 226 5.84 1.84 -8.32
CA ALA A 226 6.09 1.40 -9.69
C ALA A 226 5.68 2.46 -10.73
N LYS A 227 4.61 3.20 -10.47
CA LYS A 227 4.15 4.32 -11.30
C LYS A 227 5.19 5.43 -11.34
N ASP A 228 5.72 5.84 -10.18
CA ASP A 228 6.80 6.83 -10.11
C ASP A 228 8.03 6.37 -10.90
N MET A 229 8.43 5.11 -10.76
CA MET A 229 9.60 4.56 -11.47
C MET A 229 9.49 4.59 -13.01
N VAL A 230 8.27 4.67 -13.57
CA VAL A 230 8.06 4.76 -15.03
C VAL A 230 7.63 6.16 -15.50
N ASP A 231 7.42 7.07 -14.56
CA ASP A 231 7.03 8.46 -14.82
C ASP A 231 8.25 9.31 -15.22
N PRO A 232 8.27 9.91 -16.43
CA PRO A 232 9.35 10.81 -16.85
C PRO A 232 9.50 12.02 -15.95
N GLU A 233 8.43 12.51 -15.32
CA GLU A 233 8.51 13.68 -14.44
C GLU A 233 9.16 13.34 -13.11
N PHE A 234 9.05 12.08 -12.67
CA PHE A 234 9.77 11.59 -11.49
C PHE A 234 11.25 11.31 -11.80
N ASP A 235 11.56 10.97 -13.06
CA ASP A 235 12.91 10.75 -13.58
C ASP A 235 13.72 9.74 -12.75
N TYR A 236 13.14 8.55 -12.56
CA TYR A 236 13.80 7.49 -11.78
C TYR A 236 15.08 7.00 -12.44
N GLU A 237 16.19 7.14 -11.72
CA GLU A 237 17.48 6.59 -12.10
C GLU A 237 17.92 5.52 -11.10
N ASP A 238 18.51 4.43 -11.58
CA ASP A 238 19.24 3.49 -10.72
C ASP A 238 20.56 4.13 -10.30
N ALA A 239 20.45 5.16 -9.44
CA ALA A 239 21.55 6.01 -9.05
C ALA A 239 22.51 5.24 -8.15
N PHE A 240 23.80 5.34 -8.46
CA PHE A 240 24.83 4.78 -7.60
C PHE A 240 24.89 5.56 -6.29
N ILE A 241 24.45 4.92 -5.19
CA ILE A 241 24.65 5.47 -3.85
C ILE A 241 26.13 5.31 -3.45
N PRO A 242 26.90 6.39 -3.24
CA PRO A 242 28.30 6.30 -2.85
C PRO A 242 28.46 5.87 -1.39
N GLY A 243 29.68 5.46 -1.03
CA GLY A 243 30.04 5.10 0.36
C GLY A 243 30.12 3.60 0.64
N ASN A 244 30.44 3.28 1.89
CA ASN A 244 30.53 1.90 2.37
C ASN A 244 29.11 1.27 2.52
N PRO A 245 28.98 -0.07 2.63
CA PRO A 245 27.66 -0.74 2.69
C PRO A 245 26.72 -0.18 3.77
N SER A 246 27.32 0.23 4.89
CA SER A 246 26.68 0.85 6.02
C SER A 246 26.03 2.20 5.70
N VAL A 247 26.77 3.12 5.06
CA VAL A 247 26.26 4.42 4.60
C VAL A 247 25.19 4.22 3.51
N LYS A 248 25.41 3.27 2.59
CA LYS A 248 24.42 2.92 1.57
C LYS A 248 23.10 2.46 2.17
N ASN A 249 23.14 1.62 3.19
CA ASN A 249 21.94 1.14 3.89
C ASN A 249 21.19 2.29 4.58
N LEU A 250 21.92 3.24 5.19
CA LEU A 250 21.31 4.42 5.82
C LEU A 250 20.58 5.30 4.80
N ILE A 251 21.27 5.65 3.70
CA ILE A 251 20.69 6.48 2.63
C ILE A 251 19.49 5.77 2.02
N THR A 252 19.60 4.46 1.77
CA THR A 252 18.48 3.64 1.26
C THR A 252 17.29 3.66 2.21
N ALA A 253 17.51 3.56 3.51
CA ALA A 253 16.44 3.60 4.51
C ALA A 253 15.75 4.98 4.55
N ARG A 254 16.53 6.07 4.53
CA ARG A 254 16.00 7.44 4.46
C ARG A 254 15.20 7.69 3.19
N PHE A 255 15.76 7.29 2.06
CA PHE A 255 15.11 7.44 0.75
C PHE A 255 13.78 6.68 0.72
N ARG A 256 13.76 5.42 1.16
CA ARG A 256 12.51 4.64 1.28
C ARG A 256 11.49 5.31 2.18
N LEU A 257 11.91 5.81 3.34
CA LEU A 257 11.03 6.52 4.25
C LEU A 257 10.41 7.76 3.58
N LEU A 258 11.22 8.64 2.99
CA LEU A 258 10.74 9.84 2.31
C LEU A 258 9.83 9.51 1.12
N TRP A 259 10.18 8.51 0.31
CA TRP A 259 9.36 8.07 -0.81
C TRP A 259 8.03 7.50 -0.34
N ASN A 260 8.02 6.72 0.75
CA ASN A 260 6.78 6.20 1.31
C ASN A 260 5.89 7.34 1.87
N VAL A 261 6.46 8.35 2.53
CA VAL A 261 5.73 9.55 2.96
C VAL A 261 5.09 10.24 1.76
N TYR A 262 5.84 10.39 0.66
CA TYR A 262 5.35 10.98 -0.57
C TYR A 262 4.21 10.15 -1.22
N VAL A 263 4.36 8.82 -1.31
CA VAL A 263 3.31 7.93 -1.83
C VAL A 263 2.05 8.02 -0.97
N ASP A 264 2.17 7.89 0.35
CA ASP A 264 1.03 7.97 1.26
C ASP A 264 0.32 9.32 1.19
N SER A 265 1.07 10.42 1.05
CA SER A 265 0.47 11.75 0.91
C SER A 265 -0.41 11.86 -0.33
N ARG A 266 -0.02 11.22 -1.44
CA ARG A 266 -0.83 11.19 -2.67
C ARG A 266 -2.04 10.27 -2.53
N LEU A 267 -1.89 9.14 -1.84
CA LEU A 267 -3.02 8.26 -1.54
C LEU A 267 -4.07 8.96 -0.67
N ASP A 268 -3.63 9.69 0.36
CA ASP A 268 -4.48 10.50 1.24
C ASP A 268 -5.24 11.57 0.44
N ARG A 269 -4.56 12.30 -0.45
CA ARG A 269 -5.19 13.27 -1.37
C ARG A 269 -6.23 12.64 -2.32
N MET A 270 -6.01 11.38 -2.72
CA MET A 270 -6.96 10.63 -3.55
C MET A 270 -8.11 9.99 -2.75
N GLY A 271 -8.10 10.10 -1.41
CA GLY A 271 -9.07 9.44 -0.53
C GLY A 271 -8.92 7.91 -0.48
N VAL A 272 -7.75 7.39 -0.84
CA VAL A 272 -7.44 5.95 -0.78
C VAL A 272 -6.82 5.63 0.56
N ILE A 273 -7.35 4.61 1.24
CA ILE A 273 -6.84 4.15 2.53
C ILE A 273 -5.45 3.51 2.30
N SER A 274 -4.41 4.08 2.90
CA SER A 274 -3.07 3.49 2.94
C SER A 274 -2.99 2.38 4.01
N VAL A 275 -2.01 1.48 3.83
CA VAL A 275 -1.64 0.45 4.83
C VAL A 275 -1.24 1.10 6.16
N MET A 276 -0.60 2.29 6.10
CA MET A 276 -0.26 3.05 7.28
C MET A 276 -0.96 4.41 7.26
N PRO A 277 -1.72 4.76 8.31
CA PRO A 277 -2.30 6.09 8.42
C PRO A 277 -1.21 7.14 8.61
N ARG A 278 -1.55 8.40 8.32
CA ARG A 278 -0.66 9.55 8.43
C ARG A 278 0.06 9.63 9.79
N GLU A 279 -0.63 9.36 10.89
CA GLU A 279 -0.06 9.38 12.24
C GLU A 279 0.92 8.23 12.49
N ALA A 280 0.73 7.08 11.83
CA ALA A 280 1.70 5.98 11.89
C ALA A 280 2.94 6.30 11.05
N ARG A 281 2.75 6.91 9.87
CA ARG A 281 3.86 7.38 9.03
C ARG A 281 4.67 8.49 9.72
N PHE A 282 4.01 9.42 10.40
CA PHE A 282 4.68 10.43 11.21
C PHE A 282 5.48 9.79 12.34
N ARG A 283 4.97 8.76 13.03
CA ARG A 283 5.72 8.04 14.06
C ARG A 283 6.97 7.35 13.52
N GLU A 284 6.89 6.77 12.32
CA GLU A 284 8.06 6.19 11.63
C GLU A 284 9.11 7.28 11.35
N PHE A 285 8.68 8.41 10.80
CA PHE A 285 9.52 9.58 10.53
C PHE A 285 10.15 10.15 11.82
N ASP A 286 9.34 10.34 12.86
CA ASP A 286 9.74 10.89 14.16
C ASP A 286 10.82 10.04 14.84
N ASN A 287 10.69 8.71 14.75
CA ASN A 287 11.70 7.81 15.29
C ASN A 287 13.02 7.89 14.52
N PHE A 288 12.95 8.01 13.19
CA PHE A 288 14.14 8.07 12.34
C PHE A 288 14.93 9.38 12.54
N TYR A 289 14.21 10.49 12.72
CA TYR A 289 14.78 11.82 12.83
C TYR A 289 14.76 12.39 14.26
N ARG A 290 14.60 11.56 15.31
CA ARG A 290 14.39 11.95 16.72
C ARG A 290 15.37 12.99 17.30
N LYS A 291 16.52 13.19 16.65
CA LYS A 291 17.57 14.13 17.07
C LYS A 291 17.31 15.56 16.58
N ILE A 292 16.49 15.74 15.55
CA ILE A 292 15.96 17.04 15.16
C ILE A 292 14.89 17.46 16.18
N PRO A 293 14.80 18.71 16.64
CA PRO A 293 13.78 19.09 17.62
C PRO A 293 12.33 18.94 17.07
N GLU A 294 11.36 18.66 17.95
CA GLU A 294 10.02 18.20 17.56
C GLU A 294 9.28 19.18 16.62
N LYS A 295 9.36 20.49 16.89
CA LYS A 295 8.71 21.53 16.08
C LYS A 295 9.18 21.43 14.61
N GLN A 296 10.48 21.28 14.42
CA GLN A 296 11.12 21.18 13.12
C GLN A 296 10.84 19.84 12.45
N ARG A 297 10.84 18.71 13.20
CA ARG A 297 10.42 17.41 12.65
C ARG A 297 9.01 17.44 12.10
N ARG A 298 8.08 18.06 12.83
CA ARG A 298 6.69 18.26 12.37
C ARG A 298 6.65 19.14 11.12
N GLY A 299 7.40 20.24 11.11
CA GLY A 299 7.53 21.12 9.95
C GLY A 299 8.01 20.40 8.70
N ILE A 300 9.10 19.64 8.80
CA ILE A 300 9.64 18.82 7.69
C ILE A 300 8.59 17.80 7.22
N PHE A 301 7.99 17.05 8.14
CA PHE A 301 6.99 16.05 7.76
C PHE A 301 5.78 16.65 7.05
N GLU A 302 5.24 17.76 7.56
CA GLU A 302 4.15 18.50 6.91
C GLU A 302 4.56 19.02 5.53
N GLY A 303 5.79 19.53 5.39
CA GLY A 303 6.36 19.98 4.12
C GLY A 303 6.43 18.87 3.09
N VAL A 304 7.02 17.72 3.45
CA VAL A 304 7.09 16.54 2.57
C VAL A 304 5.68 16.03 2.22
N TRP A 305 4.75 16.00 3.20
CA TRP A 305 3.39 15.53 2.98
C TRP A 305 2.59 16.45 2.03
N ARG A 306 2.79 17.76 2.10
CA ARG A 306 2.06 18.73 1.26
C ARG A 306 2.67 18.91 -0.12
N THR A 307 3.92 18.50 -0.32
CA THR A 307 4.58 18.64 -1.62
C THR A 307 3.83 17.84 -2.68
N GLU A 308 3.51 18.49 -3.79
CA GLU A 308 2.69 17.91 -4.86
C GLU A 308 3.51 16.92 -5.71
N MET A 309 4.75 17.28 -6.03
CA MET A 309 5.65 16.51 -6.86
C MET A 309 7.07 16.52 -6.30
N PHE A 310 7.73 15.37 -6.41
CA PHE A 310 9.16 15.23 -6.25
C PHE A 310 9.75 14.57 -7.47
N THR A 311 11.01 14.89 -7.77
CA THR A 311 11.87 14.07 -8.61
C THR A 311 12.63 13.04 -7.77
N HIS A 312 13.15 12.00 -8.43
CA HIS A 312 14.02 11.01 -7.82
C HIS A 312 15.28 11.66 -7.22
N GLU A 313 15.91 12.59 -7.95
CA GLU A 313 17.10 13.32 -7.50
C GLU A 313 16.84 14.11 -6.22
N GLU A 314 15.69 14.80 -6.13
CA GLU A 314 15.33 15.55 -4.92
C GLU A 314 15.12 14.65 -3.69
N LEU A 315 14.45 13.51 -3.85
CA LEU A 315 14.29 12.57 -2.73
C LEU A 315 15.63 11.96 -2.32
N LEU A 316 16.49 11.65 -3.29
CA LEU A 316 17.80 11.07 -3.03
C LEU A 316 18.75 12.08 -2.37
N SER A 317 18.72 13.34 -2.77
CA SER A 317 19.54 14.40 -2.17
C SER A 317 19.12 14.64 -0.71
N MET A 318 17.83 14.76 -0.43
CA MET A 318 17.29 14.85 0.94
C MET A 318 17.58 13.60 1.79
N ALA A 319 17.64 12.41 1.17
CA ALA A 319 18.00 11.19 1.88
C ALA A 319 19.51 11.12 2.19
N THR A 320 20.33 11.67 1.32
CA THR A 320 21.80 11.67 1.45
C THR A 320 22.27 12.71 2.45
N ASP A 321 21.67 13.89 2.42
CA ASP A 321 22.08 15.05 3.20
C ASP A 321 20.90 15.64 3.99
N LEU A 322 21.08 15.72 5.31
CA LEU A 322 20.09 16.29 6.21
C LEU A 322 19.92 17.79 6.00
N GLU A 323 21.00 18.51 5.67
CA GLU A 323 20.96 19.96 5.49
C GLU A 323 20.05 20.32 4.30
N THR A 324 20.15 19.56 3.20
CA THR A 324 19.24 19.66 2.05
C THR A 324 17.77 19.43 2.46
N LEU A 325 17.48 18.46 3.33
CA LEU A 325 16.12 18.21 3.83
C LEU A 325 15.62 19.36 4.72
N MET A 326 16.46 19.86 5.62
CA MET A 326 16.09 20.91 6.58
C MET A 326 15.88 22.25 5.87
N SER A 327 16.82 22.68 5.04
CA SER A 327 16.76 23.95 4.31
C SER A 327 15.56 24.06 3.37
N LYS A 328 15.02 22.93 2.89
CA LYS A 328 13.81 22.91 2.04
C LYS A 328 12.52 23.24 2.80
N TYR A 329 12.44 22.94 4.10
CA TYR A 329 11.18 23.01 4.86
C TYR A 329 11.26 23.80 6.17
N ILE A 330 12.45 24.24 6.58
CA ILE A 330 12.67 25.01 7.79
C ILE A 330 13.37 26.31 7.39
N ASP A 331 12.81 27.44 7.78
CA ASP A 331 13.44 28.74 7.60
C ASP A 331 14.67 28.89 8.51
N ASP A 332 15.72 29.57 8.05
CA ASP A 332 16.94 29.81 8.82
C ASP A 332 16.73 30.52 10.16
N ALA A 333 15.62 31.25 10.31
CA ALA A 333 15.27 31.91 11.56
C ALA A 333 14.76 30.95 12.67
N ASP A 334 14.38 29.72 12.32
CA ASP A 334 13.83 28.72 13.24
C ASP A 334 14.90 27.76 13.82
N PHE A 335 16.18 27.99 13.54
CA PHE A 335 17.31 27.19 14.02
C PHE A 335 18.49 28.10 14.38
N SER A 336 19.07 27.94 15.57
CA SER A 336 20.40 28.54 15.79
C SER A 336 21.47 27.75 15.03
N GLU A 337 22.57 28.40 14.62
CA GLU A 337 23.73 27.69 14.04
C GLU A 337 24.26 26.60 15.01
N GLU A 338 24.19 26.86 16.31
CA GLU A 338 24.55 25.90 17.35
C GLU A 338 23.65 24.65 17.35
N GLU A 339 22.34 24.76 17.15
CA GLU A 339 21.48 23.57 17.09
C GLU A 339 21.77 22.71 15.85
N ARG A 340 22.24 23.32 14.75
CA ARG A 340 22.44 22.71 13.41
C ARG A 340 23.65 21.80 13.35
N GLU A 341 24.74 22.20 13.97
CA GLU A 341 26.01 21.46 13.92
C GLU A 341 25.96 20.12 14.67
N TYR A 342 25.01 19.91 15.59
CA TYR A 342 25.04 18.80 16.56
C TYR A 342 23.97 17.72 16.39
N ILE A 343 23.33 17.63 15.22
CA ILE A 343 22.28 16.63 14.96
C ILE A 343 22.90 15.30 14.50
N HIS A 344 23.22 14.43 15.46
CA HIS A 344 23.68 13.06 15.20
C HIS A 344 22.53 12.13 14.82
N LEU A 345 22.19 12.06 13.53
CA LEU A 345 21.14 11.15 13.08
C LEU A 345 21.47 9.68 13.35
N GLN A 346 20.44 8.89 13.60
CA GLN A 346 20.59 7.45 13.75
C GLN A 346 21.21 6.83 12.49
N GLY A 347 22.18 5.94 12.70
CA GLY A 347 22.95 5.28 11.66
C GLY A 347 24.06 6.13 11.03
N ALA A 348 24.22 7.41 11.43
CA ALA A 348 25.36 8.22 10.99
C ALA A 348 26.70 7.62 11.50
N PRO A 349 27.80 7.77 10.73
CA PRO A 349 29.10 7.24 11.13
C PRO A 349 29.65 8.00 12.34
N CYS A 350 30.04 7.26 13.39
CA CYS A 350 30.70 7.83 14.57
C CYS A 350 32.01 8.56 14.18
N PRO A 351 32.30 9.77 14.70
CA PRO A 351 33.51 10.52 14.34
C PRO A 351 34.79 9.78 14.75
N LEU A 352 34.74 8.93 15.78
CA LEU A 352 35.89 8.19 16.30
C LEU A 352 36.16 6.92 15.48
N CYS A 353 35.20 6.00 15.40
CA CYS A 353 35.40 4.70 14.75
C CYS A 353 34.91 4.61 13.30
N LYS A 354 34.20 5.62 12.81
CA LYS A 354 33.58 5.70 11.47
C LYS A 354 32.56 4.60 11.14
N PHE A 355 32.14 3.80 12.12
CA PHE A 355 31.03 2.85 11.99
C PHE A 355 29.69 3.53 12.24
N PRO A 356 28.60 3.12 11.57
CA PRO A 356 27.25 3.57 11.90
C PRO A 356 26.92 3.30 13.36
N THR A 357 26.31 4.28 14.01
CA THR A 357 25.76 4.06 15.35
C THR A 357 24.31 4.48 15.44
N TYR A 358 23.55 3.69 16.19
CA TYR A 358 22.17 3.98 16.58
C TYR A 358 22.10 4.41 18.06
N ASN A 359 23.21 4.24 18.78
CA ASN A 359 23.37 4.59 20.19
C ASN A 359 24.45 5.68 20.28
N TRP A 360 24.01 6.92 20.39
CA TRP A 360 24.88 8.09 20.50
C TRP A 360 24.95 8.56 21.95
N VAL A 361 26.16 8.88 22.38
CA VAL A 361 26.45 9.74 23.53
C VAL A 361 26.68 11.13 22.94
N ASP A 362 25.64 11.97 22.94
CA ASP A 362 25.66 13.27 22.24
C ASP A 362 26.51 14.32 22.97
N ASP A 363 26.60 14.21 24.30
CA ASP A 363 27.41 15.10 25.13
C ASP A 363 28.23 14.27 26.13
N PRO A 364 29.38 13.71 25.68
CA PRO A 364 30.25 12.92 26.54
C PRO A 364 30.79 13.72 27.73
N GLU A 365 30.95 15.02 27.63
CA GLU A 365 31.46 15.88 28.72
C GLU A 365 30.52 15.93 29.94
N SER A 366 29.20 15.78 29.76
CA SER A 366 28.25 15.72 30.88
C SER A 366 28.10 14.34 31.51
N ILE A 367 28.62 13.28 30.87
CA ILE A 367 28.41 11.88 31.27
C ILE A 367 29.72 11.22 31.71
N CYS A 368 30.80 11.48 31.00
CA CYS A 368 32.10 10.84 31.18
C CYS A 368 33.04 11.70 32.04
N ASP A 369 34.00 11.04 32.69
CA ASP A 369 35.05 11.73 33.42
C ASP A 369 36.00 12.51 32.48
N GLU A 370 36.56 13.62 32.96
CA GLU A 370 37.48 14.49 32.22
C GLU A 370 38.65 13.72 31.58
N MET A 371 39.15 12.68 32.27
CA MET A 371 40.23 11.81 31.77
C MET A 371 39.86 11.04 30.48
N VAL A 372 38.58 10.71 30.31
CA VAL A 372 38.07 10.03 29.10
C VAL A 372 38.08 11.01 27.93
N ILE A 373 37.61 12.24 28.15
CA ILE A 373 37.56 13.31 27.15
C ILE A 373 38.98 13.65 26.67
N GLU A 374 39.92 13.83 27.61
CA GLU A 374 41.33 14.05 27.29
C GLU A 374 41.92 12.90 26.47
N ALA A 375 41.61 11.65 26.82
CA ALA A 375 42.11 10.48 26.09
C ALA A 375 41.58 10.42 24.65
N ILE A 376 40.32 10.82 24.42
CA ILE A 376 39.75 10.92 23.07
C ILE A 376 40.44 12.04 22.29
N GLN A 377 40.57 13.24 22.87
CA GLN A 377 41.20 14.39 22.21
C GLN A 377 42.68 14.18 21.88
N ILE A 378 43.40 13.36 22.66
CA ILE A 378 44.78 12.97 22.35
C ILE A 378 44.85 12.16 21.05
N ASP A 379 43.94 11.23 20.85
CA ASP A 379 43.91 10.39 19.65
C ASP A 379 43.21 11.10 18.46
N PHE A 380 42.27 12.01 18.75
CA PHE A 380 41.47 12.76 17.78
C PHE A 380 41.48 14.26 18.12
N PRO A 381 42.51 15.03 17.70
CA PRO A 381 42.68 16.43 18.09
C PRO A 381 41.61 17.39 17.58
N ASP A 382 40.95 17.04 16.46
CA ASP A 382 39.89 17.84 15.84
C ASP A 382 38.50 17.50 16.41
N TRP A 383 38.40 16.56 17.36
CA TRP A 383 37.14 16.15 17.97
C TRP A 383 36.81 17.01 19.18
N GLU A 384 35.57 17.49 19.25
CA GLU A 384 35.01 18.22 20.38
C GLU A 384 33.89 17.40 21.04
N SER A 385 33.58 17.63 22.33
CA SER A 385 32.51 16.89 23.05
C SER A 385 31.18 16.90 22.30
N LYS A 386 30.88 18.06 21.70
CA LYS A 386 29.70 18.32 20.88
C LYS A 386 29.60 17.46 19.60
N ASP A 387 30.70 16.87 19.12
CA ASP A 387 30.68 15.92 17.99
C ASP A 387 30.16 14.53 18.41
N GLY A 388 29.98 14.32 19.71
CA GLY A 388 29.51 13.08 20.30
C GLY A 388 30.40 11.87 19.98
N ALA A 389 29.97 10.71 20.47
CA ALA A 389 30.59 9.43 20.14
C ALA A 389 29.56 8.30 20.25
N CYS A 390 29.83 7.15 19.61
CA CYS A 390 29.02 5.97 19.89
C CYS A 390 29.33 5.41 21.28
N ASP A 391 28.31 4.85 21.93
CA ASP A 391 28.39 4.18 23.24
C ASP A 391 29.64 3.29 23.37
N ARG A 392 29.91 2.48 22.35
CA ARG A 392 31.03 1.53 22.35
C ARG A 392 32.40 2.20 22.25
N CYS A 393 32.51 3.36 21.60
CA CYS A 393 33.77 4.11 21.62
C CYS A 393 33.99 4.72 23.00
N VAL A 394 32.93 5.29 23.58
CA VAL A 394 32.98 5.83 24.95
C VAL A 394 33.42 4.76 25.94
N GLU A 395 32.79 3.58 25.93
CA GLU A 395 33.17 2.44 26.77
C GLU A 395 34.65 2.05 26.62
N VAL A 396 35.18 2.05 25.38
CA VAL A 396 36.59 1.73 25.13
C VAL A 396 37.53 2.76 25.75
N TYR A 397 37.17 4.05 25.69
CA TYR A 397 37.95 5.12 26.29
C TYR A 397 37.81 5.17 27.82
N GLU A 398 36.64 4.85 28.38
CA GLU A 398 36.44 4.67 29.83
C GLU A 398 37.36 3.58 30.39
N LEU A 399 37.44 2.43 29.70
CA LEU A 399 38.36 1.35 30.06
C LEU A 399 39.82 1.77 29.95
N ARG A 400 40.18 2.57 28.94
CA ARG A 400 41.56 3.05 28.74
C ARG A 400 41.97 4.10 29.75
N ALA A 401 41.05 4.97 30.17
CA ALA A 401 41.25 5.98 31.20
C ALA A 401 41.21 5.39 32.61
N GLY A 402 40.73 4.15 32.77
CA GLY A 402 40.71 3.42 34.04
C GLY A 402 39.53 3.78 34.95
N VAL A 403 38.42 4.21 34.35
CA VAL A 403 37.20 4.68 35.04
C VAL A 403 35.98 3.77 34.83
N GLY A 404 36.13 2.67 34.10
CA GLY A 404 35.07 1.68 33.80
C GLY A 404 34.97 0.47 34.74
#